data_AF-A0ABD0XXP1-F1
#
_entry.id   AF-A0ABD0XXP1-F1
#
_cell.length_a   1.000
_cell.length_b   1.000
_cell.length_c   1.000
_cell.angle_alpha   90.00
_cell.angle_beta   90.00
_cell.angle_gamma   90.00
#
_symmetry.space_group_name_H-M   'P 1'
#
loop_
_entity.id
_entity.type
_entity.pdbx_description
1 polymer ?
#
loop_
_entity_poly.entity_id
_entity_poly.type
_entity_poly.pdbx_seq_one_letter_code
_entity_poly.pdbx_strand_id
1 'polypeptide(L)'
;MLKNATELRDCREQLKVWDEAMTCCQDLVTVIKAQDTKLNLRVFLKGSLPILRLFLSQGMSVCSVMFKMESQVVPQLLKKLQVVTRYIQTVCNYSKVSKDSLIIQQLPVVRGLLENILLSVKNMVVRNKCTDAFFMGSMKNKDLKGEVIHSQVRIFI
;
A
#
# COMPACT_ATOMS: atom_id res chain seq x y z
N MET A 1 17.81 -6.14 27.57
CA MET A 1 17.46 -4.78 27.05
C MET A 1 18.20 -4.42 25.76
N LEU A 2 19.45 -4.84 25.54
CA LEU A 2 20.21 -4.54 24.30
C LEU A 2 19.67 -5.23 23.03
N LYS A 3 19.18 -6.48 23.08
CA LYS A 3 18.62 -7.18 21.89
C LYS A 3 17.43 -6.44 21.27
N ASN A 4 16.48 -5.98 22.09
CA ASN A 4 15.31 -5.26 21.60
C ASN A 4 15.67 -3.92 20.94
N ALA A 5 16.72 -3.23 21.41
CA ALA A 5 17.13 -1.94 20.84
C ALA A 5 17.77 -2.11 19.45
N THR A 6 18.57 -3.16 19.26
CA THR A 6 19.15 -3.51 17.95
C THR A 6 18.07 -3.96 16.97
N GLU A 7 17.17 -4.86 17.38
CA GLU A 7 16.07 -5.34 16.53
C GLU A 7 15.11 -4.21 16.08
N LEU A 8 14.83 -3.25 16.96
CA LEU A 8 14.02 -2.07 16.63
C LEU A 8 14.73 -1.12 15.66
N ARG A 9 16.05 -0.97 15.78
CA ARG A 9 16.85 -0.21 14.82
C ARG A 9 16.80 -0.86 13.43
N ASP A 10 16.96 -2.18 13.36
CA ASP A 10 16.90 -2.94 12.11
C ASP A 10 15.51 -2.81 11.44
N CYS A 11 14.43 -2.91 12.23
CA CYS A 11 13.07 -2.68 11.74
C CYS A 11 12.85 -1.26 11.20
N ARG A 12 13.44 -0.23 11.82
CA ARG A 12 13.37 1.14 11.32
C ARG A 12 14.12 1.31 10.00
N GLU A 13 15.29 0.70 9.85
CA GLU A 13 16.04 0.73 8.59
C GLU A 13 15.28 -0.01 7.48
N GLN A 14 14.72 -1.18 7.78
CA GLN A 14 13.83 -1.91 6.87
C GLN A 14 12.59 -1.10 6.48
N LEU A 15 11.99 -0.37 7.42
CA LEU A 15 10.83 0.49 7.14
C LEU A 15 11.15 1.57 6.09
N LYS A 16 12.35 2.17 6.16
CA LYS A 16 12.78 3.16 5.15
C LYS A 16 12.90 2.54 3.76
N VAL A 17 13.53 1.37 3.67
CA VAL A 17 13.66 0.63 2.39
C VAL A 17 12.27 0.31 1.83
N TRP A 18 11.32 -0.09 2.67
CA TRP A 18 9.95 -0.34 2.24
C TRP A 18 9.21 0.92 1.79
N ASP A 19 9.42 2.05 2.47
CA ASP A 19 8.82 3.33 2.08
C ASP A 19 9.36 3.80 0.72
N GLU A 20 10.67 3.71 0.50
CA GLU A 20 11.32 4.01 -0.78
C GLU A 20 10.81 3.08 -1.89
N ALA A 21 10.78 1.77 -1.66
CA ALA A 21 10.28 0.80 -2.62
C ALA A 21 8.80 1.07 -3.01
N MET A 22 7.95 1.41 -2.04
CA MET A 22 6.56 1.79 -2.31
C MET A 22 6.43 3.14 -3.01
N THR A 23 7.33 4.09 -2.75
CA THR A 23 7.40 5.36 -3.49
C THR A 23 7.74 5.11 -4.95
N CYS A 24 8.77 4.32 -5.24
CA CYS A 24 9.11 3.92 -6.61
C CYS A 24 7.95 3.23 -7.33
N CYS A 25 7.20 2.37 -6.63
CA CYS A 25 6.01 1.74 -7.21
C CYS A 25 4.90 2.75 -7.51
N GLN A 26 4.70 3.75 -6.64
CA GLN A 26 3.72 4.82 -6.85
C GLN A 26 4.12 5.74 -8.02
N ASP A 27 5.40 6.07 -8.15
CA ASP A 27 5.92 6.86 -9.27
C ASP A 27 5.75 6.09 -10.58
N LEU A 28 6.03 4.78 -10.57
CA LEU A 28 5.79 3.91 -11.71
C LEU A 28 4.30 3.90 -12.11
N VAL A 29 3.37 3.85 -11.14
CA VAL A 29 1.93 4.00 -11.43
C VAL A 29 1.64 5.30 -12.16
N THR A 30 2.26 6.41 -11.76
CA THR A 30 2.08 7.72 -12.41
C THR A 30 2.58 7.71 -13.85
N VAL A 31 3.74 7.11 -14.10
CA VAL A 31 4.30 6.96 -15.45
C VAL A 31 3.40 6.07 -16.33
N ILE A 32 2.94 4.94 -15.81
CA ILE A 32 2.10 3.99 -16.57
C ILE A 32 0.72 4.58 -16.87
N LYS A 33 0.17 5.42 -15.98
CA LYS A 33 -1.06 6.19 -16.26
C LYS A 33 -0.92 7.15 -17.43
N ALA A 34 0.27 7.73 -17.63
CA ALA A 34 0.55 8.60 -18.77
C ALA A 34 0.79 7.81 -20.08
N GLN A 35 1.11 6.51 -19.97
CA GLN A 35 1.51 5.65 -21.09
C GLN A 35 0.87 4.25 -20.95
N ASP A 36 -0.45 4.19 -21.11
CA ASP A 36 -1.30 3.04 -20.77
C ASP A 36 -1.36 1.92 -21.85
N THR A 37 -0.28 1.78 -22.63
CA THR A 37 -0.18 0.73 -23.64
C THR A 37 -0.26 -0.67 -23.00
N LYS A 38 -0.84 -1.64 -23.71
CA LYS A 38 -0.98 -3.03 -23.21
C LYS A 38 0.35 -3.63 -22.75
N LEU A 39 1.45 -3.33 -23.43
CA LEU A 39 2.79 -3.80 -23.06
C LEU A 39 3.22 -3.22 -21.71
N ASN A 40 3.05 -1.90 -21.52
CA ASN A 40 3.40 -1.21 -20.29
C ASN A 40 2.59 -1.74 -19.10
N LEU A 41 1.29 -1.97 -19.28
CA LEU A 41 0.43 -2.56 -18.25
C LEU A 41 0.90 -3.97 -17.84
N ARG A 42 1.31 -4.80 -18.81
CA ARG A 42 1.86 -6.14 -18.54
C ARG A 42 3.18 -6.08 -17.79
N VAL A 43 4.11 -5.23 -18.23
CA VAL A 43 5.42 -5.05 -17.58
C VAL A 43 5.25 -4.53 -16.16
N PHE A 44 4.36 -3.55 -15.97
CA PHE A 44 4.00 -3.02 -14.66
C PHE A 44 3.52 -4.14 -13.73
N LEU A 45 2.52 -4.92 -14.12
CA LEU A 45 2.01 -6.03 -13.31
C LEU A 45 3.11 -7.06 -13.00
N LYS A 46 3.90 -7.45 -13.99
CA LYS A 46 4.99 -8.42 -13.81
C LYS A 46 6.04 -7.93 -12.81
N GLY A 47 6.36 -6.63 -12.81
CA GLY A 47 7.32 -6.02 -11.90
C GLY A 47 6.75 -5.74 -10.50
N SER A 48 5.51 -5.29 -10.39
CA SER A 48 4.92 -4.88 -9.12
C SER A 48 4.52 -6.07 -8.24
N LEU A 49 4.07 -7.18 -8.84
CA LEU A 49 3.55 -8.32 -8.08
C LEU A 49 4.58 -9.00 -7.15
N PRO A 50 5.84 -9.25 -7.58
CA PRO A 50 6.87 -9.77 -6.68
C PRO A 50 7.15 -8.84 -5.49
N ILE A 51 7.19 -7.52 -5.73
CA ILE A 51 7.41 -6.53 -4.67
C ILE A 51 6.27 -6.60 -3.65
N LEU A 52 5.02 -6.65 -4.12
CA LEU A 52 3.85 -6.77 -3.25
C LEU A 52 3.80 -8.09 -2.47
N ARG A 53 4.26 -9.20 -3.07
CA ARG A 53 4.39 -10.49 -2.37
C ARG A 53 5.43 -10.42 -1.26
N LEU A 54 6.59 -9.81 -1.54
CA LEU A 54 7.64 -9.63 -0.54
C LEU A 54 7.21 -8.66 0.57
N PHE A 55 6.46 -7.60 0.21
CA PHE A 55 5.88 -6.69 1.17
C PHE A 55 4.88 -7.41 2.09
N LEU A 56 4.01 -8.26 1.52
CA LEU A 56 3.07 -9.05 2.31
C LEU A 56 3.79 -9.99 3.29
N SER A 57 4.87 -10.65 2.87
CA SER A 57 5.58 -11.62 3.70
C SER A 57 6.49 -10.99 4.75
N GLN A 58 7.15 -9.86 4.44
CA GLN A 58 8.16 -9.24 5.30
C GLN A 58 7.80 -7.80 5.69
N GLY A 59 7.34 -6.98 4.74
CA GLY A 59 6.99 -5.58 5.01
C GLY A 59 5.85 -5.41 6.02
N MET A 60 4.87 -6.31 6.01
CA MET A 60 3.73 -6.27 6.94
C MET A 60 4.15 -6.50 8.41
N SER A 61 5.13 -7.37 8.67
CA SER A 61 5.62 -7.59 10.04
C SER A 61 6.37 -6.37 10.55
N VAL A 62 7.21 -5.76 9.71
CA VAL A 62 7.90 -4.49 10.01
C VAL A 62 6.89 -3.38 10.30
N CYS A 63 5.87 -3.22 9.45
CA CYS A 63 4.81 -2.24 9.68
C CYS A 63 4.08 -2.50 11.00
N SER A 64 3.82 -3.76 11.35
CA SER A 64 3.15 -4.12 12.60
C SER A 64 3.95 -3.79 13.84
N VAL A 65 5.28 -3.97 13.80
CA VAL A 65 6.19 -3.62 14.92
C VAL A 65 6.32 -2.10 15.04
N MET A 66 6.51 -1.41 13.92
CA MET A 66 6.77 0.03 13.90
C MET A 66 5.51 0.90 13.99
N PHE A 67 4.31 0.32 13.89
CA PHE A 67 3.04 1.06 13.78
C PHE A 67 2.85 2.14 14.86
N LYS A 68 3.21 1.85 16.11
CA LYS A 68 3.09 2.79 17.23
C LYS A 68 4.28 3.73 17.37
N MET A 69 5.45 3.31 16.91
CA MET A 69 6.70 4.06 17.06
C MET A 69 6.88 5.10 15.96
N GLU A 70 6.37 4.81 14.76
CA GLU A 70 6.51 5.64 13.56
C GLU A 70 5.11 6.00 13.05
N SER A 71 4.35 6.73 13.88
CA SER A 71 2.93 7.05 13.69
C SER A 71 2.61 7.91 12.45
N GLN A 72 3.63 8.42 11.77
CA GLN A 72 3.50 9.16 10.51
C GLN A 72 3.98 8.34 9.30
N VAL A 73 5.13 7.67 9.42
CA VAL A 73 5.77 6.96 8.30
C VAL A 73 4.97 5.71 7.91
N VAL A 74 4.53 4.90 8.88
CA VAL A 74 3.78 3.66 8.57
C VAL A 74 2.45 3.98 7.88
N PRO A 75 1.62 4.93 8.34
CA PRO A 75 0.41 5.29 7.61
C PRO A 75 0.67 5.87 6.21
N GLN A 76 1.74 6.64 6.02
CA GLN A 76 2.11 7.16 4.69
C GLN A 76 2.49 6.04 3.74
N LEU A 77 3.31 5.09 4.18
CA LEU A 77 3.67 3.91 3.42
C LEU A 77 2.43 3.12 3.00
N LEU A 78 1.48 2.89 3.93
CA LEU A 78 0.23 2.18 3.63
C LEU A 78 -0.66 2.94 2.64
N LYS A 79 -0.64 4.28 2.64
CA LYS A 79 -1.30 5.09 1.61
C LYS A 79 -0.66 4.88 0.23
N LYS A 80 0.67 4.86 0.13
CA LYS A 80 1.40 4.57 -1.12
C LYS A 80 1.05 3.17 -1.64
N LEU A 81 1.08 2.16 -0.77
CA LEU A 81 0.65 0.79 -1.05
C LEU A 81 -0.81 0.74 -1.55
N GLN A 82 -1.71 1.51 -0.94
CA GLN A 82 -3.11 1.59 -1.37
C GLN A 82 -3.24 2.16 -2.80
N VAL A 83 -2.45 3.18 -3.16
CA VAL A 83 -2.43 3.73 -4.52
C VAL A 83 -2.02 2.66 -5.54
N VAL A 84 -0.96 1.92 -5.25
CA VAL A 84 -0.44 0.86 -6.13
C VAL A 84 -1.45 -0.28 -6.29
N THR A 85 -2.00 -0.79 -5.18
CA THR A 85 -2.96 -1.90 -5.19
C THR A 85 -4.27 -1.54 -5.89
N ARG A 86 -4.81 -0.33 -5.69
CA ARG A 86 -5.99 0.16 -6.42
C ARG A 86 -5.74 0.28 -7.91
N TYR A 87 -4.55 0.73 -8.31
CA TYR A 87 -4.22 0.82 -9.72
C TYR A 87 -4.10 -0.56 -10.37
N ILE A 88 -3.44 -1.52 -9.71
CA ILE A 88 -3.40 -2.92 -10.16
C ILE A 88 -4.83 -3.47 -10.36
N GLN A 89 -5.75 -3.22 -9.43
CA GLN A 89 -7.14 -3.63 -9.58
C GLN A 89 -7.81 -3.00 -10.81
N THR A 90 -7.50 -1.73 -11.09
CA THR A 90 -7.98 -1.02 -12.29
C THR A 90 -7.45 -1.67 -13.57
N VAL A 91 -6.15 -1.97 -13.62
CA VAL A 91 -5.52 -2.68 -14.75
C VAL A 91 -6.15 -4.05 -14.96
N CYS A 92 -6.31 -4.83 -13.88
CA CYS A 92 -6.96 -6.14 -13.92
C CYS A 92 -8.40 -6.07 -14.47
N ASN A 93 -9.16 -5.03 -14.11
CA ASN A 93 -10.52 -4.82 -14.62
C ASN A 93 -10.50 -4.43 -16.11
N TYR A 94 -9.59 -3.55 -16.52
CA TYR A 94 -9.40 -3.18 -17.92
C TYR A 94 -9.04 -4.40 -18.79
N SER A 95 -8.14 -5.27 -18.31
CA SER A 95 -7.71 -6.47 -19.03
C SER A 95 -8.83 -7.48 -19.29
N LYS A 96 -9.87 -7.53 -18.44
CA LYS A 96 -11.08 -8.32 -18.70
C LYS A 96 -11.85 -7.80 -19.91
N VAL A 97 -11.98 -6.48 -20.03
CA VAL A 97 -12.66 -5.82 -21.14
C VAL A 97 -11.85 -5.93 -22.41
N SER A 98 -10.52 -5.78 -22.32
CA SER A 98 -9.60 -5.85 -23.46
C SER A 98 -9.24 -7.28 -23.91
N LYS A 99 -9.82 -8.31 -23.30
CA LYS A 99 -9.58 -9.75 -23.54
C LYS A 99 -8.10 -10.16 -23.53
N ASP A 100 -7.31 -9.59 -22.62
CA ASP A 100 -5.89 -9.96 -22.50
C ASP A 100 -5.73 -11.31 -21.78
N SER A 101 -5.60 -12.39 -22.54
CA SER A 101 -5.58 -13.77 -22.02
C SER A 101 -4.50 -14.02 -20.96
N LEU A 102 -3.33 -13.39 -21.09
CA LEU A 102 -2.22 -13.57 -20.15
C LEU A 102 -2.50 -12.93 -18.79
N ILE A 103 -3.07 -11.71 -18.79
CA ILE A 103 -3.47 -11.05 -17.54
C ILE A 103 -4.69 -11.76 -16.94
N ILE A 104 -5.65 -12.19 -17.78
CA ILE A 104 -6.85 -12.89 -17.33
C ILE A 104 -6.52 -14.17 -16.55
N GLN A 105 -5.55 -14.96 -17.02
CA GLN A 105 -5.11 -16.17 -16.32
C GLN A 105 -4.50 -15.86 -14.94
N GLN A 106 -3.87 -14.70 -14.76
CA GLN A 106 -3.25 -14.30 -13.50
C GLN A 106 -4.22 -13.60 -12.54
N LEU A 107 -5.42 -13.22 -12.98
CA LEU A 107 -6.39 -12.48 -12.17
C LEU A 107 -6.71 -13.09 -10.81
N PRO A 108 -6.97 -14.41 -10.67
CA PRO A 108 -7.30 -14.99 -9.37
C PRO A 108 -6.14 -14.82 -8.37
N VAL A 109 -4.91 -15.04 -8.85
CA VAL A 109 -3.69 -14.93 -8.05
C VAL A 109 -3.45 -13.48 -7.63
N VAL A 110 -3.62 -12.53 -8.54
CA VAL A 110 -3.46 -11.10 -8.24
C VAL A 110 -4.50 -10.65 -7.21
N ARG A 111 -5.77 -11.01 -7.40
CA ARG A 111 -6.85 -10.65 -6.47
C ARG A 111 -6.61 -11.21 -5.07
N GLY A 112 -6.24 -12.48 -4.97
CA GLY A 112 -5.89 -13.09 -3.68
C GLY A 112 -4.72 -12.38 -2.98
N LEU A 113 -3.71 -11.96 -3.73
CA LEU A 113 -2.61 -11.16 -3.17
C LEU A 113 -3.09 -9.81 -2.62
N LEU A 114 -3.91 -9.08 -3.39
CA LEU A 114 -4.45 -7.78 -2.96
C LEU A 114 -5.35 -7.90 -1.74
N GLU A 115 -6.20 -8.93 -1.70
CA GLU A 115 -7.08 -9.23 -0.56
C GLU A 115 -6.26 -9.58 0.70
N ASN A 116 -5.22 -10.41 0.56
CA ASN A 116 -4.35 -10.76 1.69
C ASN A 116 -3.60 -9.54 2.24
N ILE A 117 -3.15 -8.63 1.37
CA ILE A 117 -2.55 -7.36 1.80
C ILE A 117 -3.56 -6.53 2.59
N LEU A 118 -4.78 -6.36 2.05
CA LEU A 118 -5.83 -5.60 2.71
C LEU A 118 -6.19 -6.19 4.09
N LEU A 119 -6.34 -7.51 4.17
CA LEU A 119 -6.64 -8.21 5.42
C LEU A 119 -5.49 -8.08 6.42
N SER A 120 -4.24 -8.19 5.97
CA SER A 120 -3.07 -8.02 6.84
C SER A 120 -3.00 -6.61 7.41
N VAL A 121 -3.26 -5.58 6.60
CA VAL A 121 -3.34 -4.19 7.07
C VAL A 121 -4.47 -4.02 8.08
N LYS A 122 -5.67 -4.54 7.80
CA LYS A 122 -6.80 -4.49 8.76
C LYS A 122 -6.44 -5.18 10.10
N ASN A 123 -5.87 -6.37 10.04
CA ASN A 123 -5.46 -7.13 11.21
C ASN A 123 -4.40 -6.39 12.03
N MET A 124 -3.42 -5.77 11.37
CA MET A 124 -2.39 -4.97 12.02
C MET A 124 -3.00 -3.79 12.79
N VAL A 125 -3.96 -3.09 12.20
CA VAL A 125 -4.64 -1.95 12.83
C VAL A 125 -5.42 -2.37 14.07
N VAL A 126 -6.19 -3.45 13.96
CA VAL A 126 -6.98 -4.01 15.07
C VAL A 126 -6.07 -4.49 16.20
N ARG A 127 -5.02 -5.25 15.88
CA ARG A 127 -4.05 -5.78 16.87
C ARG A 127 -3.34 -4.68 17.65
N ASN A 128 -3.06 -3.55 17.02
CA ASN A 128 -2.40 -2.43 17.68
C ASN A 128 -3.35 -1.64 18.60
N LYS A 129 -4.61 -2.06 18.79
CA LYS A 129 -5.65 -1.35 19.56
C LYS A 129 -5.83 0.09 19.09
N CYS A 130 -5.56 0.34 17.81
CA CYS A 130 -5.71 1.64 17.19
C CYS A 130 -7.08 1.77 16.48
N THR A 131 -8.13 1.17 17.04
CA THR A 131 -9.51 1.44 16.63
C THR A 131 -9.90 2.90 16.88
N ASP A 132 -9.27 3.57 17.85
CA ASP A 132 -9.50 5.00 18.10
C ASP A 132 -8.67 5.95 17.20
N ALA A 133 -7.70 5.42 16.43
CA ALA A 133 -6.71 6.25 15.73
C ALA A 133 -6.62 6.02 14.21
N PHE A 134 -7.29 5.01 13.66
CA PHE A 134 -7.24 4.79 12.21
C PHE A 134 -8.02 5.84 11.39
N PHE A 135 -8.78 6.75 12.01
CA PHE A 135 -9.70 7.62 11.25
C PHE A 135 -9.87 9.10 11.63
N MET A 136 -9.31 9.66 12.71
CA MET A 136 -9.70 11.03 13.14
C MET A 136 -8.62 12.13 13.11
N GLY A 137 -7.32 11.80 13.03
CA GLY A 137 -6.24 12.81 13.25
C GLY A 137 -5.42 13.24 12.04
N SER A 138 -5.12 12.33 11.11
CA SER A 138 -4.11 12.58 10.04
C SER A 138 -4.71 12.56 8.62
N MET A 139 -6.05 12.52 8.51
CA MET A 139 -6.81 12.96 7.35
C MET A 139 -7.52 14.27 7.67
N LYS A 140 -6.81 15.23 8.27
CA LYS A 140 -7.20 16.62 8.12
C LYS A 140 -6.89 16.99 6.68
N ASN A 141 -7.93 17.13 5.86
CA ASN A 141 -7.81 17.74 4.53
C ASN A 141 -7.12 19.09 4.75
N LYS A 142 -5.85 19.18 4.38
CA LYS A 142 -5.15 20.45 4.28
C LYS A 142 -5.47 21.02 2.92
N ASP A 143 -5.93 22.26 2.88
CA ASP A 143 -6.00 22.98 1.63
C ASP A 143 -4.58 23.23 1.08
N LEU A 144 -4.47 23.80 -0.13
CA LEU A 144 -3.19 24.14 -0.76
C LEU A 144 -2.35 25.15 0.05
N LYS A 145 -2.84 25.65 1.19
CA LYS A 145 -2.15 26.57 2.12
C LYS A 145 -1.87 25.96 3.49
N GLY A 146 -2.23 24.69 3.72
CA GLY A 146 -1.85 23.94 4.92
C GLY A 146 -2.86 24.02 6.07
N GLU A 147 -4.00 24.68 5.88
CA GLU A 147 -5.03 24.85 6.92
C GLU A 147 -6.03 23.70 6.93
N VAL A 148 -6.51 23.37 8.13
CA VAL A 148 -7.31 22.18 8.42
C VAL A 148 -8.78 22.40 8.03
N ILE A 149 -9.25 21.72 7.00
CA ILE A 149 -10.67 21.69 6.63
C ILE A 149 -11.37 20.59 7.46
N HIS A 150 -12.30 21.01 8.30
CA HIS A 150 -13.25 20.13 8.99
C HIS A 150 -14.43 19.85 8.05
N SER A 151 -14.52 18.64 7.46
CA SER A 151 -15.71 18.25 6.70
C SER A 151 -16.16 16.83 7.01
N GLN A 152 -17.48 16.70 7.20
CA GLN A 152 -18.25 15.59 7.75
C GLN A 152 -18.04 14.25 7.04
N VAL A 153 -17.97 13.20 7.85
CA VAL A 153 -17.87 11.80 7.43
C VAL A 153 -19.23 11.33 6.88
N ARG A 154 -19.28 10.98 5.59
CA ARG A 154 -20.23 10.00 5.06
C ARG A 154 -19.43 8.82 4.51
N ILE A 155 -19.56 7.68 5.18
CA ILE A 155 -19.01 6.39 4.74
C ILE A 155 -20.04 5.76 3.78
N PHE A 156 -19.62 5.41 2.57
CA PHE A 156 -20.30 4.39 1.77
C PHE A 156 -19.28 3.35 1.31
N ILE A 157 -19.78 2.11 1.31
CA ILE A 157 -19.12 0.82 1.11
C ILE A 157 -18.64 0.69 -0.34
#